data_AF-A0A957P753-F1
#
_entry.id   AF-A0A957P753-F1
#
_cell.length_a   1.000
_cell.length_b   1.000
_cell.length_c   1.000
_cell.angle_alpha   90.00
_cell.angle_beta   90.00
_cell.angle_gamma   90.00
#
_symmetry.space_group_name_H-M   'P 1'
#
loop_
_entity.id
_entity.type
_entity.pdbx_description
1 polymer ?
#
loop_
_entity_poly.entity_id
_entity_poly.type
_entity_poly.pdbx_seq_one_letter_code
_entity_poly.pdbx_strand_id
1 'polypeptide(L)'
;SADGTLVYRYFFAAAARFDTANPTITWTQIQQAWQQESHGNEHNNDASVADASSAFPFTQTAILSDTLPALTQLLGNPGPHVQLLPTVEDLRILSRGEIPTLILLPFDQLEPRFSVLAIDGQTPIENAHYFDA
;
A
#
# COMPACT_ATOMS: atom_id res chain seq x y z
N SER A 1 -37.97 4.44 9.22
CA SER A 1 -37.24 4.25 7.95
C SER A 1 -35.86 4.83 8.13
N ALA A 2 -34.83 3.99 8.12
CA ALA A 2 -33.44 4.44 8.18
C ALA A 2 -32.94 4.55 6.74
N ASP A 3 -32.94 5.76 6.19
CA ASP A 3 -32.19 6.07 4.97
C ASP A 3 -30.70 5.98 5.33
N GLY A 4 -30.15 4.77 5.19
CA GLY A 4 -28.72 4.52 5.28
C GLY A 4 -28.04 5.07 4.03
N THR A 5 -27.95 6.39 3.92
CA THR A 5 -27.18 7.05 2.86
C THR A 5 -25.76 6.50 2.90
N LEU A 6 -25.25 6.00 1.78
CA LEU A 6 -23.87 5.52 1.65
C LEU A 6 -22.92 6.63 2.09
N VAL A 7 -22.37 6.51 3.30
CA VAL A 7 -21.49 7.52 3.89
C VAL A 7 -20.07 7.22 3.43
N TYR A 8 -19.69 7.83 2.31
CA TYR A 8 -18.32 7.89 1.76
C TYR A 8 -17.73 6.55 1.25
N ARG A 9 -17.28 6.55 -0.01
CA ARG A 9 -16.51 5.46 -0.62
C ARG A 9 -15.08 5.95 -0.84
N TYR A 10 -14.11 5.26 -0.24
CA TYR A 10 -12.69 5.54 -0.47
C TYR A 10 -12.11 4.48 -1.42
N PHE A 11 -11.37 4.94 -2.42
CA PHE A 11 -10.51 4.10 -3.24
C PHE A 11 -9.08 4.36 -2.81
N PHE A 12 -8.33 3.31 -2.51
CA PHE A 12 -6.93 3.42 -2.12
C PHE A 12 -6.01 2.98 -3.25
N ALA A 13 -4.93 3.71 -3.45
CA ALA A 13 -3.83 3.33 -4.32
C ALA A 13 -2.68 2.78 -3.48
N ALA A 14 -2.03 1.74 -4.00
CA ALA A 14 -0.72 1.32 -3.55
C ALA A 14 0.34 2.04 -4.39
N ALA A 15 1.32 2.65 -3.74
CA ALA A 15 2.32 3.49 -4.37
C ALA A 15 3.71 3.28 -3.78
N ALA A 16 4.74 3.58 -4.57
CA ALA A 16 6.14 3.58 -4.15
C ALA A 16 6.94 4.69 -4.88
N ARG A 17 8.26 4.73 -4.63
CA ARG A 17 9.19 5.63 -5.32
C ARG A 17 9.21 5.38 -6.83
N PHE A 18 9.51 6.42 -7.61
CA PHE A 18 9.46 6.39 -9.08
C PHE A 18 10.49 5.48 -9.77
N ASP A 19 11.59 5.08 -9.12
CA ASP A 19 12.59 4.19 -9.74
C ASP A 19 12.23 2.70 -9.68
N THR A 20 11.07 2.36 -9.14
CA THR A 20 10.60 0.99 -9.09
C THR A 20 10.25 0.53 -10.50
N ALA A 21 11.11 -0.24 -11.14
CA ALA A 21 10.86 -0.79 -12.47
C ALA A 21 9.75 -1.86 -12.39
N ASN A 22 8.54 -1.52 -12.84
CA ASN A 22 7.35 -2.39 -12.91
C ASN A 22 6.99 -3.18 -11.64
N PRO A 23 6.58 -2.52 -10.55
CA PRO A 23 6.15 -3.24 -9.36
C PRO A 23 4.69 -3.66 -9.44
N THR A 24 4.49 -4.97 -9.54
CA THR A 24 3.24 -5.63 -9.16
C THR A 24 3.33 -5.99 -7.68
N ILE A 25 2.27 -5.75 -6.93
CA ILE A 25 2.10 -6.17 -5.54
C ILE A 25 0.81 -7.02 -5.44
N THR A 26 0.79 -8.04 -4.58
CA THR A 26 -0.43 -8.81 -4.33
C THR A 26 -1.21 -8.25 -3.13
N TRP A 27 -2.50 -8.57 -3.03
CA TRP A 27 -3.27 -8.24 -1.83
C TRP A 27 -2.64 -8.79 -0.54
N THR A 28 -2.16 -10.03 -0.60
CA THR A 28 -1.49 -10.68 0.54
C THR A 28 -0.23 -9.92 0.96
N GLN A 29 0.53 -9.40 0.00
CA GLN A 29 1.72 -8.60 0.28
C GLN A 29 1.36 -7.25 0.94
N ILE A 30 0.26 -6.60 0.54
CA ILE A 30 -0.24 -5.38 1.20
C ILE A 30 -0.62 -5.69 2.65
N GLN A 31 -1.34 -6.78 2.90
CA GLN A 31 -1.70 -7.20 4.25
C GLN A 31 -0.46 -7.52 5.10
N GLN A 32 0.53 -8.20 4.53
CA GLN A 32 1.80 -8.48 5.20
C GLN A 32 2.54 -7.20 5.57
N ALA A 33 2.62 -6.23 4.65
CA ALA A 33 3.24 -4.91 4.90
C ALA A 33 2.54 -4.13 6.02
N TRP A 34 1.21 -4.23 6.05
CA TRP A 34 0.36 -3.54 7.00
C TRP A 34 0.49 -4.12 8.39
N GLN A 35 0.47 -5.45 8.50
CA GLN A 35 0.49 -6.17 9.77
C GLN A 35 1.89 -6.47 10.27
N GLN A 36 2.94 -6.24 9.47
CA GLN A 36 4.32 -6.61 9.80
C GLN A 36 4.74 -6.06 11.17
N GLU A 37 4.68 -6.93 12.17
CA GLU A 37 5.65 -6.91 13.26
C GLU A 37 7.00 -7.11 12.61
N SER A 38 8.02 -6.35 13.00
CA SER A 38 9.39 -6.45 12.47
C SER A 38 9.87 -7.90 12.49
N HIS A 39 9.66 -8.64 11.42
CA HIS A 39 10.42 -9.85 11.15
C HIS A 39 11.74 -9.36 10.59
N GLY A 40 12.69 -9.07 11.49
CA GLY A 40 14.09 -8.98 11.09
C GLY A 40 14.42 -10.31 10.42
N ASN A 41 14.67 -10.28 9.11
CA ASN A 41 15.09 -11.37 8.23
C ASN A 41 15.44 -12.68 8.96
N GLU A 42 14.43 -13.48 9.35
CA GLU A 42 14.66 -14.85 9.76
C GLU A 42 14.80 -15.67 8.48
N HIS A 43 16.06 -15.80 8.08
CA HIS A 43 16.53 -16.63 6.99
C HIS A 43 16.20 -18.09 7.31
N ASN A 44 14.95 -18.50 7.04
CA ASN A 44 14.58 -19.91 7.06
C ASN A 44 15.21 -20.56 5.83
N ASN A 45 16.38 -21.16 6.05
CA ASN A 45 17.07 -22.06 5.13
C ASN A 45 16.20 -23.31 4.92
N ASP A 46 15.13 -23.17 4.15
CA ASP A 46 14.48 -24.29 3.46
C ASP A 46 14.37 -23.90 1.99
N ALA A 47 15.39 -24.28 1.23
CA ALA A 47 15.46 -24.09 -0.21
C ALA A 47 14.47 -25.03 -0.91
N SER A 48 13.18 -24.77 -0.74
CA SER A 48 12.19 -25.09 -1.75
C SER A 48 12.23 -23.97 -2.79
N VAL A 49 12.21 -24.35 -4.06
CA VAL A 49 12.25 -23.46 -5.23
C VAL A 49 10.99 -22.58 -5.32
N ALA A 50 10.83 -21.65 -4.38
CA ALA A 50 9.84 -20.59 -4.43
C ALA A 50 10.53 -19.36 -5.04
N ASP A 51 10.43 -19.30 -6.37
CA ASP A 51 10.47 -18.12 -7.22
C ASP A 51 11.08 -16.84 -6.61
N ALA A 52 12.34 -16.56 -6.96
CA ALA A 52 13.08 -15.37 -6.53
C ALA A 52 12.47 -14.03 -6.99
N SER A 53 11.33 -14.04 -7.71
CA SER A 53 10.50 -12.86 -8.03
C SER A 53 9.51 -12.45 -6.93
N SER A 54 9.35 -13.24 -5.86
CA SER A 54 8.33 -12.99 -4.82
C SER A 54 8.88 -12.30 -3.56
N ALA A 55 10.09 -11.73 -3.60
CA ALA A 55 10.64 -10.97 -2.48
C ALA A 55 9.85 -9.68 -2.28
N PHE A 56 9.08 -9.60 -1.19
CA PHE A 56 8.35 -8.40 -0.81
C PHE A 56 9.36 -7.27 -0.50
N PRO A 57 9.41 -6.18 -1.29
CA PRO A 57 10.53 -5.24 -1.23
C PRO A 57 10.36 -4.16 -0.17
N PHE A 58 9.20 -4.04 0.46
CA PHE A 58 8.90 -2.96 1.40
C PHE A 58 9.15 -3.40 2.84
N THR A 59 9.79 -2.54 3.63
CA THR A 59 10.08 -2.77 5.04
C THR A 59 9.28 -1.85 5.96
N GLN A 60 8.52 -0.92 5.38
CA GLN A 60 7.61 -0.03 6.08
C GLN A 60 6.40 0.33 5.24
N THR A 61 5.31 0.70 5.91
CA THR A 61 4.11 1.23 5.27
C THR A 61 3.88 2.66 5.74
N ALA A 62 3.58 3.58 4.83
CA ALA A 62 3.27 4.96 5.16
C ALA A 62 1.90 5.37 4.63
N ILE A 63 1.12 6.06 5.47
CA ILE A 63 -0.25 6.46 5.18
C ILE A 63 -0.51 7.87 5.68
N LEU A 64 -1.63 8.46 5.23
CA LEU A 64 -2.13 9.69 5.84
C LEU A 64 -2.84 9.38 7.16
N SER A 65 -2.60 10.19 8.18
CA SER A 65 -3.15 9.96 9.53
C SER A 65 -4.68 9.83 9.56
N ASP A 66 -5.40 10.54 8.70
CA ASP A 66 -6.85 10.52 8.58
C ASP A 66 -7.39 9.23 7.91
N THR A 67 -6.55 8.50 7.17
CA THR A 67 -6.93 7.25 6.50
C THR A 67 -6.83 6.02 7.38
N LEU A 68 -6.19 6.14 8.55
CA LEU A 68 -5.98 5.04 9.49
C LEU A 68 -7.28 4.27 9.82
N PRO A 69 -8.43 4.92 10.14
CA PRO A 69 -9.65 4.18 10.47
C PRO A 69 -10.17 3.34 9.30
N ALA A 70 -10.12 3.88 8.07
CA ALA A 70 -10.57 3.18 6.88
C ALA A 70 -9.66 2.00 6.52
N LEU A 71 -8.34 2.20 6.59
CA LEU A 71 -7.36 1.13 6.35
C LEU A 71 -7.40 0.06 7.44
N THR A 72 -7.69 0.43 8.69
CA THR A 72 -7.87 -0.53 9.78
C THR A 72 -9.09 -1.43 9.56
N GLN A 73 -10.20 -0.87 9.05
CA GLN A 73 -11.39 -1.67 8.70
C GLN A 73 -11.08 -2.67 7.57
N LEU A 74 -10.22 -2.30 6.64
CA LEU A 74 -9.90 -3.08 5.46
C LEU A 74 -8.81 -4.14 5.70
N LEU A 75 -7.77 -3.80 6.46
CA LEU A 75 -6.54 -4.58 6.60
C LEU A 75 -6.33 -5.12 8.03
N GLY A 76 -7.20 -4.77 8.98
CA GLY A 76 -7.06 -5.09 10.40
C GLY A 76 -6.17 -4.07 11.13
N ASN A 77 -5.71 -4.41 12.34
CA ASN A 77 -4.86 -3.49 13.12
C ASN A 77 -3.50 -3.25 12.43
N PRO A 78 -2.98 -2.00 12.43
CA PRO A 78 -1.66 -1.71 11.90
C PRO A 78 -0.56 -2.37 12.74
N GLY A 79 0.51 -2.79 12.08
CA GLY A 79 1.76 -3.19 12.71
C GLY A 79 2.63 -1.99 13.14
N PRO A 80 3.72 -2.24 13.90
CA PRO A 80 4.58 -1.18 14.43
C PRO A 80 5.35 -0.37 13.37
N HIS A 81 5.39 -0.82 12.11
CA HIS A 81 6.10 -0.16 11.01
C HIS A 81 5.17 0.69 10.13
N VAL A 82 3.91 0.90 10.55
CA VAL A 82 3.00 1.82 9.88
C VAL A 82 3.30 3.25 10.36
N GLN A 83 3.82 4.08 9.46
CA GLN A 83 4.03 5.50 9.70
C GLN A 83 2.78 6.31 9.32
N LEU A 84 2.31 7.14 10.26
CA LEU A 84 1.21 8.07 10.06
C LEU A 84 1.78 9.46 9.76
N LEU A 85 1.51 9.98 8.56
CA LEU A 85 1.96 11.29 8.14
C LEU A 85 0.77 12.25 7.99
N PRO A 86 0.92 13.54 8.32
CA PRO A 86 -0.19 14.47 8.27
C PRO A 86 -0.50 14.97 6.85
N THR A 87 0.44 14.88 5.89
CA THR A 87 0.25 15.41 4.54
C THR A 87 0.83 14.52 3.44
N VAL A 88 0.32 14.69 2.22
CA VAL A 88 0.86 14.05 1.00
C VAL A 88 2.31 14.50 0.73
N GLU A 89 2.65 15.74 1.08
CA GLU A 89 4.02 16.25 0.95
C GLU A 89 5.01 15.50 1.85
N ASP A 90 4.60 15.13 3.06
CA ASP A 90 5.41 14.30 3.94
C ASP A 90 5.61 12.89 3.37
N LEU A 91 4.56 12.28 2.81
CA LEU A 91 4.66 11.00 2.09
C LEU A 91 5.64 11.10 0.92
N ARG A 92 5.60 12.23 0.20
CA ARG A 92 6.52 12.50 -0.91
C ARG A 92 7.95 12.63 -0.42
N ILE A 93 8.21 13.33 0.68
CA ILE A 93 9.54 13.44 1.29
C ILE A 93 10.05 12.06 1.71
N LEU A 94 9.21 11.28 2.41
CA LEU A 94 9.55 9.92 2.86
C LEU A 94 9.89 9.00 1.67
N SER A 95 9.10 9.05 0.59
CA SER A 95 9.30 8.20 -0.59
C SER A 95 10.66 8.37 -1.28
N ARG A 96 11.34 9.50 -1.05
CA ARG A 96 12.69 9.75 -1.58
C ARG A 96 13.80 9.19 -0.69
N GLY A 97 13.46 8.72 0.50
CA GLY A 97 14.40 8.11 1.42
C GLY A 97 14.98 6.80 0.91
N GLU A 98 15.89 6.24 1.71
CA GLU A 98 16.54 4.96 1.42
C GLU A 98 15.68 3.76 1.86
N ILE A 99 14.73 3.98 2.78
CA ILE A 99 13.89 2.91 3.30
C ILE A 99 12.81 2.55 2.27
N PRO A 100 12.76 1.30 1.78
CA PRO A 100 11.71 0.85 0.88
C PRO A 100 10.33 0.96 1.54
N THR A 101 9.51 1.88 1.04
CA THR A 101 8.23 2.26 1.65
C THR A 101 7.07 1.91 0.73
N LEU A 102 6.12 1.11 1.23
CA LEU A 102 4.79 1.01 0.64
C LEU A 102 3.97 2.21 1.08
N ILE A 103 3.39 2.95 0.14
CA ILE A 103 2.50 4.06 0.44
C ILE A 103 1.07 3.61 0.12
N LEU A 104 0.17 3.75 1.10
CA LEU A 104 -1.27 3.60 0.89
C LEU A 104 -1.92 4.96 1.07
N LEU A 105 -2.56 5.46 0.02
CA LEU A 105 -3.21 6.77 0.02
C LEU A 105 -4.51 6.74 -0.79
N PRO A 106 -5.46 7.66 -0.54
CA PRO A 106 -6.65 7.78 -1.35
C PRO A 106 -6.28 8.07 -2.81
N PHE A 107 -6.97 7.43 -3.75
CA PHE A 107 -6.67 7.51 -5.18
C PHE A 107 -6.80 8.95 -5.72
N ASP A 108 -7.74 9.73 -5.18
CA ASP A 108 -7.92 11.14 -5.50
C ASP A 108 -6.77 12.05 -5.02
N GLN A 109 -5.93 11.55 -4.10
CA GLN A 109 -4.73 12.23 -3.61
C GLN A 109 -3.44 11.71 -4.27
N LEU A 110 -3.56 10.79 -5.23
CA LEU A 110 -2.43 10.26 -5.97
C LEU A 110 -1.82 11.35 -6.87
N GLU A 111 -0.57 11.70 -6.60
CA GLU A 111 0.18 12.64 -7.42
C GLU A 111 1.03 11.94 -8.51
N PRO A 112 1.33 12.60 -9.65
CA PRO A 112 2.15 12.04 -10.74
C PRO A 112 3.58 11.62 -10.34
N ARG A 113 4.02 11.95 -9.12
CA ARG A 113 5.38 11.74 -8.63
C ARG A 113 5.55 10.39 -7.90
N PHE A 114 4.46 9.66 -7.69
CA PHE A 114 4.49 8.30 -7.18
C PHE A 114 4.42 7.28 -8.32
N SER A 115 5.10 6.15 -8.18
CA SER A 115 4.84 4.99 -9.04
C SER A 115 3.65 4.24 -8.46
N VAL A 116 2.62 4.06 -9.27
CA VAL A 116 1.44 3.27 -8.89
C VAL A 116 1.75 1.79 -9.05
N LEU A 117 1.50 1.01 -8.00
CA LEU A 117 1.70 -0.44 -8.05
C LEU A 117 0.44 -1.10 -8.64
N ALA A 118 0.62 -2.08 -9.52
CA ALA A 118 -0.49 -2.94 -9.94
C ALA A 118 -0.82 -3.91 -8.80
N ILE A 119 -2.08 -4.00 -8.40
CA ILE A 119 -2.54 -4.94 -7.36
C ILE A 119 -3.08 -6.18 -8.06
N ASP A 120 -2.49 -7.35 -7.79
CA ASP A 120 -2.87 -8.63 -8.40
C ASP A 120 -2.89 -8.59 -9.94
N GLY A 121 -1.98 -7.81 -10.53
CA GLY A 121 -1.87 -7.61 -11.98
C GLY A 121 -2.86 -6.61 -12.58
N GLN A 122 -3.69 -5.96 -11.76
CA GLN A 122 -4.59 -4.89 -12.18
C GLN A 122 -4.00 -3.53 -11.79
N THR A 123 -3.88 -2.62 -12.75
CA THR A 123 -3.50 -1.25 -12.42
C THR A 123 -4.70 -0.47 -11.85
N PRO A 124 -4.50 0.44 -10.88
CA PRO A 124 -5.59 1.28 -10.35
C PRO A 124 -6.33 2.10 -11.41
N ILE A 125 -5.65 2.43 -12.51
CA ILE A 125 -6.26 3.10 -13.68
C ILE A 125 -7.27 2.18 -14.37
N GLU A 126 -6.95 0.89 -14.53
CA GLU A 126 -7.89 -0.09 -15.11
C GLU A 126 -9.09 -0.31 -14.17
N ASN A 127 -8.86 -0.37 -12.85
CA ASN A 127 -9.95 -0.50 -11.88
C ASN A 127 -10.87 0.73 -11.84
N ALA A 128 -10.36 1.95 -12.02
CA ALA A 128 -11.21 3.15 -12.07
C ALA A 128 -12.14 3.18 -13.31
N HIS A 129 -11.71 2.58 -14.43
CA HIS A 129 -12.50 2.53 -15.66
C HIS A 129 -13.65 1.50 -15.66
N TYR A 130 -13.67 0.54 -14.73
CA TYR A 130 -14.68 -0.52 -14.69
C TYR A 130 -15.94 -0.21 -13.86
N PHE A 131 -16.03 0.95 -13.20
CA PHE A 131 -17.15 1.25 -12.28
C PHE A 131 -17.99 2.49 -12.67
N ASP A 132 -17.83 2.98 -13.89
CA ASP A 132 -18.68 4.01 -14.51
C ASP A 132 -19.76 3.39 -15.45
N ALA A 133 -20.30 2.23 -15.06
CA ALA A 133 -21.37 1.52 -15.79
C ALA A 133 -22.57 1.23 -14.88
#